data_AF-A0A5V4TQS4-F1
#
_entry.id   AF-A0A5V4TQS4-F1
#
_cell.length_a   1.000
_cell.length_b   1.000
_cell.length_c   1.000
_cell.angle_alpha   90.00
_cell.angle_beta   90.00
_cell.angle_gamma   90.00
#
_symmetry.space_group_name_H-M   'P 1'
#
loop_
_entity.id
_entity.type
_entity.pdbx_description
1 polymer ?
#
loop_
_entity_poly.entity_id
_entity_poly.type
_entity_poly.pdbx_seq_one_letter_code
_entity_poly.pdbx_strand_id
1 'polypeptide(L)'
;MLSIAKRTAAGAALLLIMPLAVWVSGWQWQPGHQVWWLKTLFWITETVTKPWGVITHVILCGWFLWCLRFRLRAAIMLFAILGGAIIVGQGVKSWVKERVQEPRPFVVWLEKTHHIPVDEFYTLKRTERGHLVKEQLAGQQNIPVFLRQHWQKETGFAFPSGHTMFAASWALLAVGLLWPRRRTFTIAFL
;
A
#
# COMPACT_ATOMS: atom_id res chain seq x y z
N MET A 1 -0.84 -24.27 16.66
CA MET A 1 -1.53 -23.35 15.73
C MET A 1 -2.15 -22.16 16.45
N LEU A 2 -2.88 -22.37 17.56
CA LEU A 2 -3.50 -21.30 18.36
C LEU A 2 -2.54 -20.17 18.79
N SER A 3 -1.31 -20.49 19.19
CA SER A 3 -0.32 -19.48 19.63
C SER A 3 0.22 -18.60 18.50
N ILE A 4 0.24 -19.10 17.25
CA ILE A 4 0.61 -18.29 16.07
C ILE A 4 -0.55 -17.35 15.75
N ALA A 5 -1.78 -17.88 15.72
CA ALA A 5 -3.00 -17.11 15.48
C ALA A 5 -3.18 -15.97 16.50
N LYS A 6 -2.91 -16.22 17.79
CA LYS A 6 -2.95 -15.18 18.83
C LYS A 6 -1.96 -14.03 18.54
N ARG A 7 -0.75 -14.36 18.07
CA ARG A 7 0.27 -13.35 17.76
C ARG A 7 -0.06 -12.57 16.50
N THR A 8 -0.56 -13.23 15.45
CA THR A 8 -1.03 -12.54 14.25
C THR A 8 -2.26 -11.68 14.55
N ALA A 9 -3.18 -12.13 15.40
CA ALA A 9 -4.33 -11.33 15.82
C ALA A 9 -3.90 -10.09 16.62
N ALA A 10 -2.94 -10.22 17.53
CA ALA A 10 -2.37 -9.08 18.24
C ALA A 10 -1.66 -8.10 17.30
N GLY A 11 -0.87 -8.61 16.33
CA GLY A 11 -0.26 -7.79 15.29
C GLY A 11 -1.30 -7.06 14.42
N ALA A 12 -2.39 -7.72 14.07
CA ALA A 12 -3.48 -7.11 13.31
C ALA A 12 -4.17 -6.01 14.12
N ALA A 13 -4.44 -6.25 15.40
CA ALA A 13 -4.99 -5.23 16.30
C ALA A 13 -4.07 -4.00 16.38
N LEU A 14 -2.74 -4.21 16.51
CA LEU A 14 -1.76 -3.11 16.52
C LEU A 14 -1.76 -2.32 15.21
N LEU A 15 -1.77 -3.00 14.06
CA LEU A 15 -1.80 -2.34 12.74
C LEU A 15 -3.11 -1.56 12.49
N LEU A 16 -4.20 -1.92 13.18
CA LEU A 16 -5.49 -1.22 13.07
C LEU A 16 -5.55 0.05 13.92
N ILE A 17 -4.72 0.22 14.95
CA ILE A 17 -4.78 1.39 15.85
C ILE A 17 -4.65 2.70 15.07
N MET A 18 -3.61 2.84 14.25
CA MET A 18 -3.33 4.06 13.51
C MET A 18 -4.43 4.42 12.49
N PRO A 19 -4.85 3.52 11.56
CA PRO A 19 -5.90 3.86 10.61
C PRO A 19 -7.25 4.12 11.28
N LEU A 20 -7.60 3.41 12.36
CA LEU A 20 -8.83 3.68 13.11
C LEU A 20 -8.78 5.04 13.81
N ALA A 21 -7.65 5.42 14.40
CA ALA A 21 -7.49 6.74 15.01
C ALA A 21 -7.66 7.87 13.97
N VAL A 22 -7.02 7.72 12.79
CA VAL A 22 -7.16 8.69 11.69
C VAL A 22 -8.62 8.75 11.22
N TRP A 23 -9.28 7.60 11.06
CA TRP A 23 -10.68 7.54 10.66
C TRP A 23 -11.62 8.23 11.67
N VAL A 24 -11.49 7.92 12.96
CA VAL A 24 -12.31 8.51 14.03
C VAL A 24 -12.06 10.00 14.20
N SER A 25 -10.84 10.48 13.95
CA SER A 25 -10.53 11.92 13.99
C SER A 25 -11.18 12.73 12.87
N GLY A 26 -11.73 12.08 11.84
CA GLY A 26 -12.32 12.76 10.68
C GLY A 26 -11.29 13.53 9.84
N TRP A 27 -10.00 13.24 10.01
CA TRP A 27 -8.93 13.93 9.29
C TRP A 27 -9.08 13.73 7.78
N GLN A 28 -8.98 14.84 7.04
CA GLN A 28 -9.05 14.86 5.59
C GLN A 28 -7.72 15.35 5.03
N TRP A 29 -7.25 14.72 3.96
CA TRP A 29 -6.02 15.13 3.29
C TRP A 29 -6.17 16.52 2.67
N GLN A 30 -5.13 17.35 2.82
CA GLN A 30 -5.03 18.67 2.21
C GLN A 30 -3.66 18.85 1.56
N PRO A 31 -3.55 19.61 0.45
CA PRO A 31 -2.26 19.93 -0.15
C PRO A 31 -1.44 20.89 0.74
N GLY A 32 -0.17 21.11 0.39
CA GLY A 32 0.68 22.12 1.05
C GLY A 32 1.51 21.61 2.23
N HIS A 33 1.61 20.29 2.41
CA HIS A 33 2.53 19.71 3.38
C HIS A 33 3.99 19.93 2.98
N GLN A 34 4.88 19.93 3.99
CA GLN A 34 6.31 20.16 3.79
C GLN A 34 6.90 19.13 2.81
N VAL A 35 7.66 19.61 1.83
CA VAL A 35 8.16 18.80 0.71
C VAL A 35 9.03 17.63 1.18
N TRP A 36 9.86 17.84 2.20
CA TRP A 36 10.72 16.78 2.74
C TRP A 36 9.89 15.66 3.37
N TRP A 37 8.81 15.98 4.09
CA TRP A 37 7.89 15.00 4.68
C TRP A 37 7.18 14.18 3.61
N LEU A 38 6.67 14.84 2.57
CA LEU A 38 6.06 14.17 1.41
C LEU A 38 7.05 13.26 0.68
N LYS A 39 8.32 13.67 0.58
CA LYS A 39 9.38 12.87 -0.06
C LYS A 39 9.71 11.63 0.77
N THR A 40 9.74 11.72 2.09
CA THR A 40 9.92 10.57 3.00
C THR A 40 8.79 9.56 2.84
N LEU A 41 7.53 10.01 2.87
CA LEU A 41 6.37 9.13 2.65
C LEU A 41 6.38 8.50 1.25
N PHE A 42 6.80 9.26 0.24
CA PHE A 42 6.96 8.75 -1.11
C PHE A 42 8.02 7.65 -1.18
N TRP A 43 9.19 7.83 -0.53
CA TRP A 43 10.23 6.81 -0.48
C TRP A 43 9.76 5.54 0.22
N ILE A 44 9.03 5.66 1.33
CA ILE A 44 8.40 4.52 2.02
C ILE A 44 7.44 3.80 1.06
N THR A 45 6.61 4.54 0.33
CA THR A 45 5.66 3.97 -0.65
C THR A 45 6.38 3.28 -1.80
N GLU A 46 7.49 3.85 -2.28
CA GLU A 46 8.30 3.28 -3.34
C GLU A 46 8.91 1.93 -2.95
N THR A 47 9.23 1.69 -1.67
CA THR A 47 9.72 0.38 -1.20
C THR A 47 8.78 -0.79 -1.49
N VAL A 48 7.50 -0.53 -1.74
CA VAL A 48 6.48 -1.52 -2.10
C VAL A 48 6.02 -1.38 -3.55
N THR A 49 6.35 -0.26 -4.21
CA THR A 49 5.92 0.03 -5.59
C THR A 49 6.88 -0.58 -6.61
N LYS A 50 6.38 -1.08 -7.74
CA LYS A 50 7.25 -1.55 -8.83
C LYS A 50 8.09 -0.39 -9.39
N PRO A 51 9.42 -0.57 -9.58
CA PRO A 51 10.16 -1.83 -9.52
C PRO A 51 10.73 -2.22 -8.14
N TRP A 52 10.98 -1.26 -7.25
CA TRP A 52 11.65 -1.48 -5.96
C TRP A 52 10.94 -2.47 -5.03
N GLY A 53 9.61 -2.53 -5.08
CA GLY A 53 8.79 -3.50 -4.35
C GLY A 53 9.15 -4.96 -4.63
N VAL A 54 9.60 -5.27 -5.85
CA VAL A 54 10.07 -6.63 -6.20
C VAL A 54 11.37 -6.95 -5.45
N ILE A 55 12.29 -5.98 -5.38
CA ILE A 55 13.57 -6.13 -4.67
C ILE A 55 13.31 -6.35 -3.18
N THR A 56 12.49 -5.50 -2.55
CA THR A 56 12.08 -5.64 -1.15
C THR A 56 11.47 -7.01 -0.88
N HIS A 57 10.58 -7.46 -1.77
CA HIS A 57 9.95 -8.78 -1.65
C HIS A 57 10.95 -9.93 -1.69
N VAL A 58 11.88 -9.91 -2.66
CA VAL A 58 12.90 -10.96 -2.81
C VAL A 58 13.82 -11.01 -1.60
N ILE A 59 14.27 -9.85 -1.11
CA ILE A 59 15.12 -9.75 0.09
C ILE A 59 14.38 -10.32 1.31
N LEU A 60 13.12 -9.92 1.52
CA LEU A 60 12.32 -10.43 2.64
C LEU A 60 12.05 -11.93 2.53
N CYS A 61 11.75 -12.44 1.34
CA CYS A 61 11.63 -13.88 1.10
C CYS A 61 12.91 -14.63 1.47
N GLY A 62 14.07 -14.18 1.00
CA GLY A 62 15.37 -14.78 1.34
C GLY A 62 15.65 -14.73 2.84
N TRP A 63 15.40 -13.58 3.48
CA TRP A 63 15.58 -13.40 4.91
C TRP A 63 14.66 -14.30 5.75
N PHE A 64 13.39 -14.43 5.35
CA PHE A 64 12.44 -15.32 6.03
C PHE A 64 12.80 -16.79 5.83
N LEU A 65 13.22 -17.21 4.63
CA LEU A 65 13.69 -18.58 4.40
C LEU A 65 14.91 -18.90 5.28
N TRP A 66 15.84 -17.95 5.42
CA TRP A 66 16.96 -18.07 6.36
C TRP A 66 16.49 -18.19 7.82
N CYS A 67 15.60 -17.31 8.26
CA CYS A 67 15.05 -17.35 9.63
C CYS A 67 14.24 -18.63 9.90
N LEU A 68 13.63 -19.21 8.88
CA LEU A 68 12.81 -20.42 8.94
C LEU A 68 13.58 -21.68 8.53
N ARG A 69 14.91 -21.63 8.38
CA ARG A 69 15.74 -22.74 7.84
C ARG A 69 15.53 -24.10 8.50
N PHE A 70 15.24 -24.12 9.80
CA PHE A 70 14.99 -25.37 10.54
C PHE A 70 13.66 -26.06 10.18
N ARG A 71 12.78 -25.39 9.44
CA ARG A 71 11.52 -25.95 8.89
C ARG A 71 11.34 -25.52 7.42
N LEU A 72 12.39 -25.63 6.62
CA LEU A 72 12.43 -25.09 5.26
C LEU A 72 11.31 -25.61 4.35
N ARG A 73 10.96 -26.91 4.42
CA ARG A 73 9.83 -27.48 3.65
C ARG A 73 8.51 -26.76 3.93
N ALA A 74 8.21 -26.50 5.20
CA ALA A 74 7.01 -25.77 5.59
C ALA A 74 7.07 -24.29 5.21
N ALA A 75 8.26 -23.68 5.24
CA ALA A 75 8.45 -22.30 4.80
C ALA A 75 8.22 -22.14 3.29
N ILE A 76 8.76 -23.05 2.48
CA ILE A 76 8.54 -23.06 1.02
C ILE A 76 7.05 -23.24 0.72
N MET A 77 6.38 -24.19 1.39
CA MET A 77 4.95 -24.40 1.23
C MET A 77 4.13 -23.14 1.59
N LEU A 78 4.49 -22.46 2.68
CA LEU A 78 3.87 -21.19 3.07
C LEU A 78 4.04 -20.13 1.98
N PHE A 79 5.25 -19.97 1.43
CA PHE A 79 5.49 -19.01 0.34
C PHE A 79 4.74 -19.37 -0.94
N ALA A 80 4.58 -20.67 -1.25
CA ALA A 80 3.74 -21.12 -2.36
C ALA A 80 2.27 -20.74 -2.16
N ILE A 81 1.73 -20.95 -0.95
CA ILE A 81 0.35 -20.55 -0.59
C ILE A 81 0.19 -19.03 -0.70
N LEU A 82 1.13 -18.25 -0.15
CA LEU A 82 1.11 -16.79 -0.24
C LEU A 82 1.20 -16.31 -1.70
N GLY A 83 2.06 -16.93 -2.52
CA GLY A 83 2.17 -16.64 -3.94
C GLY A 83 0.84 -16.89 -4.68
N GLY A 84 0.20 -18.04 -4.40
CA GLY A 84 -1.14 -18.35 -4.92
C GLY A 84 -2.19 -17.32 -4.48
N ALA A 85 -2.20 -16.94 -3.20
CA ALA A 85 -3.10 -15.93 -2.66
C ALA A 85 -2.89 -14.55 -3.29
N ILE A 86 -1.64 -14.16 -3.59
CA ILE A 86 -1.34 -12.90 -4.29
C ILE A 86 -1.90 -12.93 -5.72
N ILE A 87 -1.75 -14.04 -6.45
CA ILE A 87 -2.30 -14.19 -7.82
C ILE A 87 -3.82 -14.04 -7.79
N VAL A 88 -4.49 -14.78 -6.90
CA VAL A 88 -5.95 -14.68 -6.70
C VAL A 88 -6.34 -13.26 -6.30
N GLY A 89 -5.58 -12.65 -5.38
CA GLY A 89 -5.80 -11.28 -4.91
C GLY A 89 -5.69 -10.22 -6.01
N GLN A 90 -4.84 -10.41 -7.02
CA GLN A 90 -4.82 -9.51 -8.19
C GLN A 90 -6.12 -9.61 -9.00
N GLY A 91 -6.68 -10.81 -9.17
CA GLY A 91 -7.97 -11.01 -9.83
C GLY A 91 -9.11 -10.34 -9.06
N VAL A 92 -9.19 -10.59 -7.75
CA VAL A 92 -10.19 -9.98 -6.86
C VAL A 92 -10.06 -8.46 -6.84
N LYS A 93 -8.82 -7.92 -6.81
CA LYS A 93 -8.56 -6.48 -6.83
C LYS A 93 -9.17 -5.81 -8.06
N SER A 94 -9.03 -6.40 -9.25
CA SER A 94 -9.62 -5.85 -10.47
C SER A 94 -11.14 -5.81 -10.37
N TRP A 95 -11.75 -6.89 -9.89
CA TRP A 95 -13.20 -6.98 -9.72
C TRP A 95 -13.75 -6.00 -8.67
N VAL A 96 -13.09 -5.86 -7.51
CA VAL A 96 -13.52 -4.92 -6.45
C VAL A 96 -13.42 -3.48 -6.93
N LYS A 97 -12.40 -3.14 -7.72
CA LYS A 97 -12.21 -1.79 -8.26
C LYS A 97 -13.35 -1.33 -9.16
N GLU A 98 -13.99 -2.26 -9.86
CA GLU A 98 -15.15 -1.94 -10.71
C GLU A 98 -16.40 -1.63 -9.88
N ARG A 99 -16.47 -2.14 -8.64
CA ARG A 99 -17.65 -2.03 -7.76
C ARG A 99 -17.60 -0.87 -6.77
N VAL A 100 -16.45 -0.67 -6.10
CA VAL A 100 -16.35 0.26 -4.96
C VAL A 100 -16.14 1.71 -5.41
N GLN A 101 -15.50 1.90 -6.57
CA GLN A 101 -15.35 3.20 -7.26
C GLN A 101 -15.00 4.40 -6.37
N GLU A 102 -14.22 4.19 -5.30
CA GLU A 102 -13.93 5.25 -4.33
C GLU A 102 -12.88 6.24 -4.87
N PRO A 103 -13.20 7.55 -4.91
CA PRO A 103 -12.29 8.56 -5.42
C PRO A 103 -11.09 8.75 -4.49
N ARG A 104 -9.93 9.07 -5.06
CA ARG A 104 -8.75 9.39 -4.24
C ARG A 104 -8.87 10.79 -3.64
N PRO A 105 -8.32 11.06 -2.45
CA PRO A 105 -8.39 12.37 -1.81
C PRO A 105 -7.87 13.52 -2.68
N PHE A 106 -6.80 13.28 -3.47
CA PHE A 106 -6.28 14.31 -4.37
C PHE A 106 -7.22 14.60 -5.55
N VAL A 107 -8.03 13.62 -5.99
CA VAL A 107 -8.99 13.80 -7.08
C VAL A 107 -10.16 14.66 -6.60
N VAL A 108 -10.64 14.44 -5.36
CA VAL A 108 -11.66 15.30 -4.74
C VAL A 108 -11.17 16.73 -4.57
N TRP A 109 -9.89 16.92 -4.22
CA TRP A 109 -9.28 18.25 -4.18
C TRP A 109 -9.16 18.88 -5.58
N LEU A 110 -8.81 18.08 -6.59
CA LEU A 110 -8.65 18.52 -7.97
C LEU A 110 -10.00 18.95 -8.58
N GLU A 111 -11.08 18.20 -8.33
CA GLU A 111 -12.46 18.57 -8.65
C GLU A 111 -12.81 19.93 -8.04
N LYS A 112 -12.57 20.13 -6.74
CA LYS A 112 -12.88 21.39 -6.05
C LYS A 112 -12.09 22.59 -6.62
N THR A 113 -10.89 22.34 -7.13
CA THR A 113 -9.99 23.41 -7.59
C THR A 113 -10.21 23.74 -9.07
N HIS A 114 -10.52 22.74 -9.89
CA HIS A 114 -10.59 22.85 -11.36
C HIS A 114 -11.97 22.55 -11.95
N HIS A 115 -13.00 22.36 -11.11
CA HIS A 115 -14.42 22.17 -11.48
C HIS A 115 -14.69 20.99 -12.43
N ILE A 116 -13.88 19.93 -12.40
CA ILE A 116 -14.18 18.69 -13.13
C ILE A 116 -14.89 17.72 -12.18
N PRO A 117 -16.15 17.33 -12.46
CA PRO A 117 -16.87 16.40 -11.60
C PRO A 117 -16.16 15.06 -11.54
N VAL A 118 -16.07 14.50 -10.32
CA VAL A 118 -15.42 13.20 -10.05
C VAL A 118 -15.96 12.08 -10.94
N ASP A 119 -17.26 12.07 -11.21
CA ASP A 119 -17.90 11.05 -12.03
C ASP A 119 -17.38 11.08 -13.47
N GLU A 120 -17.25 12.26 -14.06
CA GLU A 120 -16.68 12.44 -15.41
C GLU A 120 -15.18 12.11 -15.45
N PHE A 121 -14.45 12.37 -14.36
CA PHE A 121 -13.06 11.94 -14.26
C PHE A 121 -12.93 10.41 -14.37
N TYR A 122 -13.83 9.65 -13.73
CA TYR A 122 -13.75 8.20 -13.69
C TYR A 122 -14.38 7.47 -14.88
N THR A 123 -15.16 8.14 -15.73
CA THR A 123 -15.61 7.58 -17.02
C THR A 123 -14.47 7.49 -18.04
N LEU A 124 -13.43 8.31 -17.89
CA LEU A 124 -12.26 8.33 -18.78
C LEU A 124 -11.37 7.09 -18.63
N LYS A 125 -10.71 6.71 -19.73
CA LYS A 125 -9.70 5.64 -19.69
C LYS A 125 -8.57 6.03 -18.75
N ARG A 126 -7.91 5.04 -18.16
CA ARG A 126 -6.82 5.28 -17.18
C ARG A 126 -5.71 6.18 -17.73
N THR A 127 -5.38 6.02 -19.01
CA THR A 127 -4.40 6.85 -19.72
C THR A 127 -4.86 8.30 -19.82
N GLU A 128 -6.09 8.53 -20.26
CA GLU A 128 -6.72 9.85 -20.38
C GLU A 128 -6.81 10.55 -19.03
N ARG A 129 -7.19 9.84 -17.95
CA ARG A 129 -7.12 10.37 -16.58
C ARG A 129 -5.72 10.86 -16.21
N GLY A 130 -4.69 10.11 -16.60
CA GLY A 130 -3.29 10.50 -16.36
C GLY A 130 -2.92 11.79 -17.09
N HIS A 131 -3.38 11.95 -18.34
CA HIS A 131 -3.19 13.17 -19.12
C HIS A 131 -3.94 14.36 -18.52
N LEU A 132 -5.19 14.17 -18.13
CA LEU A 132 -6.00 15.22 -17.50
C LEU A 132 -5.37 15.70 -16.19
N VAL A 133 -4.91 14.78 -15.33
CA VAL A 133 -4.16 15.12 -14.12
C VAL A 133 -2.87 15.87 -14.46
N LYS A 134 -2.16 15.48 -15.53
CA LYS A 134 -0.94 16.18 -15.97
C LYS A 134 -1.24 17.61 -16.41
N GLU A 135 -2.29 17.82 -17.19
CA GLU A 135 -2.69 19.14 -17.70
C GLU A 135 -3.14 20.06 -16.57
N GLN A 136 -4.00 19.58 -15.67
CA GLN A 136 -4.47 20.38 -14.53
C GLN A 136 -3.34 20.72 -13.55
N LEU A 137 -2.36 19.83 -13.40
CA LEU A 137 -1.19 20.07 -12.54
C LEU A 137 -0.03 20.78 -13.26
N ALA A 138 -0.16 21.13 -14.55
CA ALA A 138 0.89 21.83 -15.29
C ALA A 138 1.12 23.25 -14.75
N GLY A 139 0.03 23.95 -14.38
CA GLY A 139 0.08 25.30 -13.79
C GLY A 139 0.34 25.34 -12.28
N GLN A 140 0.31 24.19 -11.59
CA GLN A 140 0.46 24.12 -10.13
C GLN A 140 1.95 24.07 -9.73
N GLN A 141 2.52 25.21 -9.34
CA GLN A 141 3.90 25.28 -8.83
C GLN A 141 4.06 24.78 -7.39
N ASN A 142 2.96 24.73 -6.63
CA ASN A 142 2.95 24.34 -5.21
C ASN A 142 3.08 22.83 -4.98
N ILE A 143 3.03 22.02 -6.05
CA ILE A 143 3.08 20.56 -5.97
C ILE A 143 4.42 20.07 -6.55
N PRO A 144 5.27 19.42 -5.74
CA PRO A 144 6.54 18.89 -6.20
C PRO A 144 6.40 17.95 -7.40
N VAL A 145 7.38 17.98 -8.31
CA VAL A 145 7.39 17.20 -9.56
C VAL A 145 7.19 15.70 -9.30
N PHE A 146 7.86 15.14 -8.29
CA PHE A 146 7.75 13.70 -7.97
C PHE A 146 6.31 13.29 -7.61
N LEU A 147 5.58 14.17 -6.89
CA LEU A 147 4.21 13.89 -6.46
C LEU A 147 3.24 13.98 -7.65
N ARG A 148 3.44 14.96 -8.54
CA ARG A 148 2.68 15.08 -9.79
C ARG A 148 2.84 13.83 -10.66
N GLN A 149 4.06 13.34 -10.82
CA GLN A 149 4.33 12.11 -11.56
C GLN A 149 3.68 10.88 -10.89
N HIS A 150 3.71 10.80 -9.56
CA HIS A 150 3.05 9.72 -8.83
C HIS A 150 1.53 9.73 -9.04
N TRP A 151 0.87 10.89 -8.93
CA TRP A 151 -0.57 11.02 -9.16
C TRP A 151 -1.00 10.69 -10.59
N GLN A 152 -0.18 11.06 -11.59
CA GLN A 152 -0.42 10.69 -12.99
C GLN A 152 -0.36 9.16 -13.21
N LYS A 153 0.47 8.44 -12.44
CA LYS A 153 0.60 6.98 -12.51
C LYS A 153 -0.52 6.26 -11.74
N GLU A 154 -0.95 6.85 -10.61
CA GLU A 154 -1.90 6.30 -9.64
C GLU A 154 -3.32 6.87 -9.79
N THR A 155 -3.86 6.88 -11.01
CA THR A 155 -5.19 7.43 -11.34
C THR A 155 -6.37 6.47 -11.11
N GLY A 156 -6.10 5.24 -10.68
CA GLY A 156 -7.16 4.27 -10.35
C GLY A 156 -7.89 4.60 -9.05
N PHE A 157 -9.01 3.96 -8.79
CA PHE A 157 -9.73 4.07 -7.51
C PHE A 157 -8.85 3.72 -6.31
N ALA A 158 -9.18 4.34 -5.17
CA ALA A 158 -8.43 4.27 -3.93
C ALA A 158 -8.42 2.85 -3.32
N PHE A 159 -9.56 2.14 -3.43
CA PHE A 159 -9.74 0.83 -2.82
C PHE A 159 -9.63 -0.33 -3.85
N PRO A 160 -9.04 -1.49 -3.49
CA PRO A 160 -8.27 -1.79 -2.27
C PRO A 160 -6.78 -1.40 -2.41
N SER A 161 -6.14 -1.08 -1.27
CA SER A 161 -4.71 -0.73 -1.20
C SER A 161 -3.79 -1.95 -1.31
N GLY A 162 -3.10 -2.06 -2.45
CA GLY A 162 -2.09 -3.10 -2.65
C GLY A 162 -0.88 -2.95 -1.74
N HIS A 163 -0.45 -1.71 -1.50
CA HIS A 163 0.71 -1.40 -0.66
C HIS A 163 0.50 -1.83 0.78
N THR A 164 -0.68 -1.52 1.34
CA THR A 164 -1.05 -1.89 2.71
C THR A 164 -1.16 -3.40 2.85
N MET A 165 -1.83 -4.09 1.91
CA MET A 165 -1.93 -5.56 1.95
C MET A 165 -0.56 -6.22 1.98
N PHE A 166 0.37 -5.74 1.15
CA PHE A 166 1.73 -6.28 1.09
C PHE A 166 2.51 -6.03 2.38
N ALA A 167 2.59 -4.78 2.84
CA ALA A 167 3.34 -4.40 4.04
C ALA A 167 2.78 -5.08 5.30
N ALA A 168 1.46 -5.03 5.49
CA ALA A 168 0.80 -5.65 6.63
C ALA A 168 0.99 -7.17 6.63
N SER A 169 0.92 -7.83 5.48
CA SER A 169 1.15 -9.29 5.40
C SER A 169 2.56 -9.66 5.88
N TRP A 170 3.59 -8.90 5.48
CA TRP A 170 4.97 -9.13 5.95
C TRP A 170 5.13 -8.91 7.45
N ALA A 171 4.57 -7.82 7.99
CA ALA A 171 4.59 -7.54 9.42
C ALA A 171 3.87 -8.65 10.22
N LEU A 172 2.70 -9.09 9.76
CA LEU A 172 1.95 -10.17 10.41
C LEU A 172 2.69 -11.51 10.34
N LEU A 173 3.35 -11.83 9.22
CA LEU A 173 4.22 -13.01 9.12
C LEU A 173 5.42 -12.91 10.08
N ALA A 174 6.01 -11.72 10.23
CA ALA A 174 7.11 -11.48 11.16
C ALA A 174 6.68 -11.75 12.62
N VAL A 175 5.60 -11.11 13.08
CA VAL A 175 5.06 -11.29 14.43
C VAL A 175 4.59 -12.75 14.65
N GLY A 176 3.92 -13.33 13.67
CA GLY A 176 3.38 -14.69 13.74
C GLY A 176 4.44 -15.79 13.78
N LEU A 177 5.53 -15.65 13.02
CA LEU A 177 6.49 -16.74 12.82
C LEU A 177 7.86 -16.50 13.46
N LEU A 178 8.29 -15.24 13.57
CA LEU A 178 9.65 -14.91 14.01
C LEU A 178 9.74 -14.59 15.51
N TRP A 179 8.61 -14.28 16.17
CA TRP A 179 8.55 -14.01 17.61
C TRP A 179 9.17 -15.11 18.50
N PRO A 180 8.88 -16.41 18.32
CA PRO A 180 9.44 -17.47 19.16
C PRO A 180 10.93 -17.71 18.85
N ARG A 181 11.39 -17.20 17.71
CA ARG A 181 12.78 -17.32 17.25
C ARG A 181 13.65 -16.13 17.70
N ARG A 182 13.14 -15.28 18.60
CA ARG A 182 13.84 -14.12 19.19
C ARG A 182 14.38 -13.15 18.14
N ARG A 183 13.78 -13.07 16.94
CA ARG A 183 14.13 -12.09 15.90
C ARG A 183 13.44 -10.75 16.15
N THR A 184 13.58 -10.22 17.37
CA THR A 184 12.90 -8.99 17.80
C THR A 184 13.27 -7.78 16.94
N PHE A 185 14.52 -7.68 16.49
CA PHE A 185 14.95 -6.61 15.57
C PHE A 185 14.20 -6.64 14.24
N THR A 186 14.01 -7.82 13.63
CA THR A 186 13.24 -7.95 12.38
C THR A 186 11.77 -7.58 12.59
N ILE A 187 11.21 -7.89 13.76
CA ILE A 187 9.82 -7.58 14.09
C ILE A 187 9.62 -6.10 14.41
N ALA A 188 10.61 -5.44 15.01
CA ALA A 188 10.54 -4.01 15.29
C ALA A 188 10.70 -3.15 14.03
N PHE A 189 11.42 -3.67 13.03
CA PHE A 189 11.69 -2.95 11.79
C PHE A 189 10.58 -3.11 10.73
N LEU A 190 9.81 -4.20 10.78
CA LEU A 190 8.70 -4.51 9.84
C LEU A 190 7.34 -4.13 10.42
#